data_AF-A0A1Q8YFD8-F1
#
_entry.id   AF-A0A1Q8YFD8-F1
#
_cell.length_a   1.000
_cell.length_b   1.000
_cell.length_c   1.000
_cell.angle_alpha   90.00
_cell.angle_beta   90.00
_cell.angle_gamma   90.00
#
_symmetry.space_group_name_H-M   'P 1'
#
loop_
_entity.id
_entity.type
_entity.pdbx_description
1 polymer ?
#
loop_
_entity_poly.entity_id
_entity_poly.type
_entity_poly.pdbx_seq_one_letter_code
_entity_poly.pdbx_strand_id
1 'polypeptide(L)'
;MLDARAQFQSGPQPATLADLYDPLTMPPELLKAHQKLDAAVDKVYEASGGKKNYKSDAERVAFLFEMYQKLTSRLPTDKPKRRPRDR
;
A
#
# COMPACT_ATOMS: atom_id res chain seq x y z
N MET A 1 0.87 -16.72 -2.23
CA MET A 1 1.06 -15.44 -1.50
C MET A 1 -0.01 -15.25 -0.46
N LEU A 2 -1.27 -15.41 -0.84
CA LEU A 2 -2.40 -15.42 0.10
C LEU A 2 -2.29 -16.55 1.15
N ASP A 3 -1.67 -17.68 0.81
CA ASP A 3 -1.62 -18.86 1.70
C ASP A 3 -0.48 -18.85 2.73
N ALA A 4 0.47 -17.91 2.66
CA ALA A 4 1.63 -17.92 3.58
C ALA A 4 1.18 -17.72 5.04
N ARG A 5 0.15 -16.89 5.28
CA ARG A 5 -0.44 -16.69 6.61
C ARG A 5 -1.15 -17.95 7.11
N ALA A 6 -1.86 -18.65 6.23
CA ALA A 6 -2.69 -19.80 6.59
C ALA A 6 -1.87 -20.94 7.23
N GLN A 7 -0.59 -21.05 6.86
CA GLN A 7 0.36 -21.99 7.45
C GLN A 7 0.55 -21.80 8.96
N PHE A 8 0.35 -20.59 9.48
CA PHE A 8 0.56 -20.24 10.89
C PHE A 8 -0.75 -20.07 11.68
N GLN A 9 -1.89 -20.09 11.00
CA GLN A 9 -3.22 -19.88 11.59
C GLN A 9 -3.94 -21.20 11.92
N SER A 10 -3.27 -22.34 11.75
CA SER A 10 -3.79 -23.66 12.05
C SER A 10 -2.87 -24.42 13.00
N GLY A 11 -3.42 -25.38 13.73
CA GLY A 11 -2.68 -26.20 14.69
C GLY A 11 -3.03 -25.91 16.15
N PRO A 12 -2.25 -26.46 17.11
CA PRO A 12 -2.57 -26.42 18.54
C PRO A 12 -2.38 -25.04 19.17
N GLN A 13 -1.58 -24.16 18.56
CA GLN A 13 -1.40 -22.77 18.97
C GLN A 13 -1.36 -21.87 17.73
N PRO A 14 -2.52 -21.45 17.20
CA PRO A 14 -2.58 -20.61 16.00
C PRO A 14 -2.13 -19.17 16.30
N ALA A 15 -1.29 -18.61 15.44
CA ALA A 15 -0.86 -17.22 15.54
C ALA A 15 -2.00 -16.27 15.15
N THR A 16 -2.16 -15.19 15.91
CA THR A 16 -3.08 -14.10 15.54
C THR A 16 -2.48 -13.26 14.42
N LEU A 17 -3.30 -12.41 13.78
CA LEU A 17 -2.76 -11.44 12.83
C LEU A 17 -1.79 -10.45 13.50
N ALA A 18 -1.99 -10.11 14.78
CA ALA A 18 -1.05 -9.24 15.48
C ALA A 18 0.34 -9.90 15.57
N ASP A 19 0.39 -11.18 15.97
CA ASP A 19 1.64 -11.94 16.10
C ASP A 19 2.39 -12.07 14.77
N LEU A 20 1.64 -12.25 13.66
CA LEU A 20 2.19 -12.39 12.32
C LEU A 20 2.70 -11.07 11.71
N TYR A 21 2.22 -9.92 12.22
CA TYR A 21 2.55 -8.59 11.69
C TYR A 21 3.40 -7.75 12.62
N ASP A 22 3.76 -8.23 13.81
CA ASP A 22 4.81 -7.63 14.61
C ASP A 22 6.15 -7.74 13.85
N PRO A 23 6.82 -6.61 13.54
CA PRO A 23 8.09 -6.60 12.80
C PRO A 23 9.21 -7.42 13.44
N LEU A 24 9.15 -7.64 14.76
CA LEU A 24 10.16 -8.40 15.50
C LEU A 24 9.90 -9.92 15.46
N THR A 25 8.66 -10.34 15.25
CA THR A 25 8.27 -11.76 15.29
C THR A 25 7.68 -12.29 13.99
N MET A 26 7.58 -11.45 12.94
CA MET A 26 7.08 -11.87 11.63
C MET A 26 7.87 -13.06 11.09
N PRO A 27 7.21 -14.19 10.75
CA PRO A 27 7.90 -15.35 10.19
C PRO A 27 8.63 -15.02 8.87
N PRO A 28 9.87 -15.51 8.66
CA PRO A 28 10.64 -15.24 7.44
C PRO A 28 9.93 -15.64 6.16
N GLU A 29 9.13 -16.71 6.19
CA GLU A 29 8.32 -17.18 5.07
C GLU A 29 7.25 -16.16 4.68
N LEU A 30 6.60 -15.56 5.70
CA LEU A 30 5.60 -14.51 5.50
C LEU A 30 6.27 -13.23 4.98
N LEU A 31 7.43 -12.84 5.53
CA LEU A 31 8.19 -11.68 5.06
C LEU A 31 8.59 -11.83 3.59
N LYS A 32 9.13 -13.00 3.19
CA LYS A 32 9.47 -13.28 1.79
C LYS A 32 8.25 -13.24 0.88
N ALA A 33 7.10 -13.72 1.35
CA ALA A 33 5.85 -13.64 0.62
C ALA A 33 5.42 -12.18 0.39
N HIS A 34 5.61 -11.29 1.38
CA HIS A 34 5.38 -9.86 1.22
C HIS A 34 6.35 -9.20 0.24
N GLN A 35 7.65 -9.46 0.37
CA GLN A 35 8.66 -8.88 -0.54
C GLN A 35 8.40 -9.24 -2.01
N LYS A 36 8.00 -10.49 -2.28
CA LYS A 36 7.64 -10.90 -3.63
C LYS A 36 6.36 -10.19 -4.10
N LEU A 37 5.43 -9.86 -3.19
CA LEU A 37 4.16 -9.20 -3.52
C LEU A 37 4.47 -7.76 -3.91
N ASP A 38 5.25 -7.08 -3.08
CA ASP A 38 5.67 -5.71 -3.29
C ASP A 38 6.41 -5.59 -4.64
N ALA A 39 7.31 -6.52 -4.96
CA ALA A 39 7.99 -6.53 -6.26
C ALA A 39 7.03 -6.70 -7.45
N ALA A 40 5.98 -7.52 -7.30
CA ALA A 40 4.96 -7.68 -8.34
C ALA A 40 4.10 -6.41 -8.50
N VAL A 41 3.75 -5.76 -7.39
CA VAL A 41 2.99 -4.50 -7.36
C VAL A 41 3.81 -3.36 -7.96
N ASP A 42 5.08 -3.20 -7.55
CA ASP A 42 6.01 -2.20 -8.09
C ASP A 42 6.12 -2.36 -9.62
N LYS A 43 6.20 -3.60 -10.12
CA LYS A 43 6.22 -3.90 -11.57
C LYS A 43 4.93 -3.49 -12.30
N VAL A 44 3.76 -3.62 -11.67
CA VAL A 44 2.49 -3.16 -12.27
C VAL A 44 2.46 -1.63 -12.33
N TYR A 45 2.91 -0.96 -11.27
CA TYR A 45 2.98 0.49 -11.25
C TYR A 45 4.04 1.07 -12.21
N GLU A 46 5.10 0.33 -12.52
CA GLU A 46 6.04 0.70 -13.59
C GLU A 46 5.31 0.92 -14.93
N ALA A 47 4.37 0.05 -15.28
CA ALA A 47 3.55 0.20 -16.49
C ALA A 47 2.63 1.45 -16.46
N SER A 48 2.39 2.01 -15.27
CA SER A 48 1.61 3.24 -15.06
C SER A 48 2.49 4.51 -14.95
N GLY A 49 3.77 4.40 -15.31
CA GLY A 49 4.74 5.50 -15.22
C GLY A 49 5.49 5.57 -13.87
N GLY A 50 5.38 4.53 -13.04
CA GLY A 50 6.17 4.35 -11.83
C GLY A 50 7.62 3.99 -12.11
N LYS A 51 8.45 4.03 -11.07
CA LYS A 51 9.87 3.69 -11.18
C LYS A 51 10.07 2.18 -11.10
N LYS A 52 11.07 1.67 -11.83
CA LYS A 52 11.54 0.27 -11.75
C LYS A 52 11.96 -0.12 -10.33
N ASN A 53 12.62 0.81 -9.63
CA ASN A 53 13.08 0.64 -8.26
C ASN A 53 12.86 1.95 -7.50
N TYR A 54 12.33 1.84 -6.27
CA TYR A 54 12.22 2.96 -5.34
C TYR A 54 13.33 2.88 -4.29
N LYS A 55 13.93 4.03 -3.98
CA LYS A 55 15.03 4.16 -3.01
C LYS A 55 14.53 4.21 -1.57
N SER A 56 13.26 4.59 -1.37
CA SER A 56 12.62 4.68 -0.06
C SER A 56 11.10 4.65 -0.19
N ASP A 57 10.42 4.37 0.92
CA ASP A 57 8.96 4.42 0.97
C ASP A 57 8.41 5.83 0.72
N ALA A 58 9.15 6.87 1.11
CA ALA A 58 8.79 8.25 0.79
C ALA A 58 8.71 8.50 -0.73
N GLU A 59 9.63 7.90 -1.50
CA GLU A 59 9.62 8.02 -2.97
C GLU A 59 8.43 7.26 -3.59
N ARG A 60 8.09 6.09 -3.05
CA ARG A 60 6.87 5.35 -3.45
C ARG A 60 5.62 6.19 -3.21
N VAL A 61 5.50 6.73 -2.00
CA VAL A 61 4.36 7.54 -1.59
C VAL A 61 4.23 8.79 -2.45
N ALA A 62 5.33 9.48 -2.76
CA ALA A 62 5.31 10.64 -3.65
C ALA A 62 4.72 10.30 -5.04
N PHE A 63 5.15 9.19 -5.65
CA PHE A 63 4.59 8.71 -6.92
C PHE A 63 3.08 8.42 -6.81
N LEU A 64 2.65 7.76 -5.74
CA LEU A 64 1.23 7.45 -5.51
C LEU A 64 0.38 8.72 -5.38
N PHE A 65 0.89 9.77 -4.72
CA PHE A 65 0.20 11.05 -4.63
C PHE A 65 0.06 11.75 -5.98
N GLU A 66 1.10 11.75 -6.82
CA GLU A 66 1.01 12.29 -8.19
C GLU A 66 -0.03 11.53 -9.02
N MET A 67 -0.03 10.20 -8.93
CA MET A 67 -1.01 9.36 -9.62
C MET A 67 -2.43 9.65 -9.11
N TYR A 68 -2.62 9.74 -7.80
CA TYR A 68 -3.89 10.10 -7.19
C TYR A 68 -4.39 11.45 -7.71
N GLN A 69 -3.55 12.49 -7.72
CA GLN A 69 -3.91 13.82 -8.23
C GLN A 69 -4.41 13.77 -9.68
N LYS A 70 -3.74 12.99 -10.56
CA LYS A 70 -4.15 12.82 -11.97
C LYS A 70 -5.49 12.11 -12.11
N LEU A 71 -5.79 11.17 -11.22
CA LEU A 71 -7.07 10.44 -11.21
C LEU A 71 -8.19 11.34 -10.68
N THR A 72 -7.95 12.08 -9.60
CA THR A 72 -8.98 12.89 -8.93
C THR A 72 -9.24 14.23 -9.60
N SER A 73 -8.29 14.78 -10.37
CA SER A 73 -8.50 16.02 -11.12
C SER A 73 -9.61 15.91 -12.18
N ARG A 74 -10.02 14.68 -12.52
CA ARG A 74 -11.10 14.38 -13.47
C ARG A 74 -12.46 14.27 -12.81
N LEU A 75 -12.52 14.28 -11.49
CA LEU A 75 -13.77 14.22 -10.74
C LEU A 75 -14.40 15.63 -10.66
N PRO A 76 -15.75 15.75 -10.67
CA PRO A 76 -16.40 17.02 -10.39
C PRO A 76 -15.98 17.53 -9.03
N THR A 77 -15.54 18.80 -8.96
CA THR A 77 -15.29 19.47 -7.69
C THR A 77 -16.54 20.25 -7.30
N ASP A 78 -17.17 19.88 -6.19
CA ASP A 78 -18.17 20.75 -5.57
C ASP A 78 -17.46 22.01 -5.11
N LYS A 79 -17.59 23.09 -5.89
CA LYS A 79 -17.01 24.38 -5.54
C LYS A 79 -17.70 24.87 -4.28
N PRO A 80 -16.98 25.15 -3.18
CA PRO A 80 -17.59 25.70 -1.98
C PRO A 80 -18.23 27.04 -2.33
N LYS A 81 -19.55 27.16 -2.12
CA LYS A 81 -20.31 28.40 -2.32
C LYS A 81 -19.75 29.45 -1.37
N ARG A 82 -18.96 30.39 -1.89
CA ARG A 82 -18.42 31.51 -1.12
C ARG A 82 -19.60 32.27 -0.52
N ARG A 83 -19.74 32.25 0.80
CA ARG A 83 -20.72 33.11 1.49
C ARG A 83 -20.26 34.57 1.32
N PRO A 84 -21.15 35.51 0.97
CA PRO A 84 -20.79 36.93 0.94
C PRO A 84 -20.27 37.34 2.33
N ARG A 85 -19.12 38.01 2.38
CA ARG A 85 -18.68 38.69 3.59
C ARG A 85 -19.50 39.97 3.69
N ASP A 86 -20.42 40.03 4.66
CA ASP A 86 -21.00 41.30 5.09
C ASP A 86 -19.87 42.21 5.59
N ARG A 87 -19.91 43.47 5.15
CA ARG A 87 -19.02 44.56 5.58
C ARG A 87 -19.70 45.39 6.65
#